data_AF-A0A2E9UNT7-F1
#
_entry.id   AF-A0A2E9UNT7-F1
#
_cell.length_a   1.000
_cell.length_b   1.000
_cell.length_c   1.000
_cell.angle_alpha   90.00
_cell.angle_beta   90.00
_cell.angle_gamma   90.00
#
_symmetry.space_group_name_H-M   'P 1'
#
loop_
_entity.id
_entity.type
_entity.pdbx_description
1 polymer ?
#
loop_
_entity_poly.entity_id
_entity_poly.type
_entity_poly.pdbx_seq_one_letter_code
_entity_poly.pdbx_strand_id
1 'polypeptide(L)' 'MSIPGSIEYIDSARHFAAIVAGRADEIEKRRRIPPDLSSALADAGLFLLLVPKSLGGAGLKKIDTVASDS' A
#
# COMPACT_ATOMS: atom_id res chain seq x y z
N MET A 1 15.42 9.93 -8.90
CA MET A 1 14.26 9.03 -8.91
C MET A 1 13.02 9.90 -8.75
N SER A 2 12.08 9.86 -9.70
CA SER A 2 10.84 10.63 -9.57
C SER A 2 9.98 9.98 -8.48
N ILE A 3 9.41 10.79 -7.59
CA ILE A 3 8.45 10.30 -6.59
C ILE A 3 7.12 10.08 -7.32
N PRO A 4 6.53 8.87 -7.29
CA PRO A 4 5.23 8.61 -7.91
C PRO A 4 4.14 9.57 -7.44
N GLY A 5 3.18 9.85 -8.32
CA GLY A 5 1.97 10.61 -8.00
C GLY A 5 0.96 9.81 -7.17
N SER A 6 -0.02 10.48 -6.57
CA SER A 6 -1.05 9.82 -5.76
C SER A 6 -1.86 8.79 -6.54
N ILE A 7 -2.17 9.03 -7.82
CA ILE A 7 -2.89 8.08 -8.68
C ILE A 7 -2.08 6.80 -8.88
N GLU A 8 -0.78 6.90 -9.13
CA GLU A 8 0.10 5.73 -9.33
C GLU A 8 0.15 4.85 -8.06
N TYR A 9 0.12 5.47 -6.87
CA TYR A 9 0.02 4.73 -5.62
C TYR A 9 -1.33 4.03 -5.43
N ILE A 10 -2.44 4.65 -5.85
CA ILE A 10 -3.77 4.03 -5.80
C ILE A 10 -3.85 2.84 -6.76
N ASP A 11 -3.32 2.97 -7.97
CA ASP A 11 -3.29 1.88 -8.94
C ASP A 11 -2.41 0.71 -8.45
N SER A 12 -1.24 1.02 -7.88
CA SER A 12 -0.38 0.02 -7.25
C SER A 12 -1.10 -0.69 -6.09
N ALA A 13 -1.77 0.06 -5.20
CA ALA A 13 -2.53 -0.52 -4.10
C ALA A 13 -3.67 -1.43 -4.59
N ARG A 14 -4.38 -1.05 -5.66
CA ARG A 14 -5.43 -1.89 -6.28
C ARG A 14 -4.86 -3.18 -6.86
N HIS A 15 -3.71 -3.09 -7.54
CA HIS A 15 -3.02 -4.27 -8.07
C HIS A 15 -2.65 -5.25 -6.96
N PHE A 16 -2.02 -4.77 -5.88
CA PHE A 16 -1.67 -5.63 -4.75
C PHE A 16 -2.88 -6.15 -3.99
N ALA A 17 -3.97 -5.39 -3.89
CA ALA A 17 -5.21 -5.88 -3.26
C ALA A 17 -5.75 -7.14 -3.96
N ALA A 18 -5.69 -7.20 -5.30
CA ALA A 18 -6.09 -8.38 -6.06
C ALA A 18 -5.17 -9.59 -5.75
N ILE A 19 -3.86 -9.37 -5.65
CA ILE A 19 -2.88 -10.43 -5.32
C ILE A 19 -3.09 -10.93 -3.88
N VAL A 20 -3.28 -10.02 -2.92
CA VAL A 20 -3.57 -10.35 -1.52
C VAL A 20 -4.85 -11.17 -1.42
N ALA A 21 -5.91 -10.77 -2.14
CA ALA A 21 -7.18 -11.50 -2.16
C ALA A 21 -7.00 -12.94 -2.67
N GLY A 22 -6.22 -13.14 -3.73
CA GLY A 22 -5.89 -14.47 -4.25
C GLY A 22 -5.07 -15.35 -3.30
N ARG A 23 -4.49 -14.78 -2.23
CA ARG A 23 -3.66 -15.47 -1.23
C ARG A 23 -4.25 -15.41 0.18
N ALA A 24 -5.52 -15.01 0.32
CA ALA A 24 -6.15 -14.80 1.62
C ALA A 24 -6.11 -16.07 2.50
N ASP A 25 -6.39 -17.24 1.95
CA ASP A 25 -6.35 -18.51 2.68
C ASP A 25 -4.95 -18.85 3.22
N GLU A 26 -3.91 -18.56 2.42
CA GLU A 26 -2.52 -18.75 2.83
C GLU A 26 -2.17 -17.83 4.01
N ILE A 27 -2.55 -16.56 3.89
CA ILE A 27 -2.31 -15.51 4.89
C ILE A 27 -3.01 -15.87 6.20
N GLU A 28 -4.28 -16.29 6.14
CA GLU A 28 -5.07 -16.65 7.32
C GLU A 28 -4.47 -17.87 8.02
N LYS A 29 -4.21 -18.95 7.26
CA LYS A 29 -3.63 -20.19 7.81
C LYS A 29 -2.28 -19.95 8.48
N ARG A 30 -1.45 -19.08 7.92
CA ARG A 30 -0.10 -18.76 8.44
C ARG A 30 -0.11 -17.60 9.44
N ARG A 31 -1.24 -16.90 9.60
CA ARG A 31 -1.39 -15.69 10.43
C ARG A 31 -0.32 -14.63 10.12
N ARG A 32 0.09 -14.55 8.84
CA ARG A 32 1.22 -13.73 8.38
C ARG A 32 1.13 -13.44 6.89
N ILE A 33 1.48 -12.23 6.49
CA ILE A 33 1.67 -11.86 5.08
C ILE A 33 2.92 -12.58 4.54
N PRO A 34 2.83 -13.27 3.38
CA PRO A 34 3.98 -13.90 2.75
C PRO A 34 5.16 -12.94 2.55
N PRO A 35 6.41 -13.36 2.85
CA PRO A 35 7.57 -12.48 2.78
C PRO A 35 7.77 -11.82 1.42
N ASP A 36 7.56 -12.58 0.34
CA ASP A 36 7.64 -12.11 -1.04
C ASP A 36 6.64 -10.98 -1.32
N LEU A 37 5.41 -11.11 -0.82
CA LEU A 37 4.38 -10.08 -0.96
C LEU A 37 4.72 -8.85 -0.12
N SER A 38 5.22 -9.03 1.10
CA SER A 38 5.66 -7.91 1.93
C SER A 38 6.84 -7.14 1.33
N SER A 39 7.77 -7.83 0.69
CA SER A 39 8.89 -7.20 -0.03
C SER A 39 8.37 -6.41 -1.22
N ALA A 40 7.49 -6.99 -2.04
CA ALA A 40 6.93 -6.31 -3.20
C ALA A 40 6.14 -5.04 -2.84
N LEU A 41 5.39 -5.06 -1.73
CA LEU A 41 4.71 -3.87 -1.18
C LEU A 41 5.71 -2.79 -0.73
N ALA A 42 6.83 -3.19 -0.12
CA ALA A 42 7.89 -2.28 0.31
C ALA A 42 8.63 -1.66 -0.87
N ASP A 43 8.96 -2.47 -1.88
CA ASP A 43 9.61 -2.03 -3.13
C ASP A 43 8.71 -1.07 -3.92
N ALA A 44 7.39 -1.27 -3.85
CA ALA A 44 6.40 -0.34 -4.41
C ALA A 44 6.22 0.95 -3.57
N GLY A 45 6.87 1.07 -2.41
CA GLY A 45 6.80 2.25 -1.55
C GLY A 45 5.51 2.42 -0.77
N LEU A 46 4.64 1.40 -0.71
CA LEU A 46 3.30 1.50 -0.10
C LEU A 46 3.33 1.65 1.44
N PHE A 47 4.45 1.33 2.10
CA PHE A 47 4.64 1.59 3.53
C PHE A 47 5.11 3.02 3.85
N LEU A 48 5.54 3.79 2.83
CA LEU A 48 6.15 5.11 3.01
C LEU A 48 5.24 6.26 2.54
N LEU A 49 3.93 5.98 2.34
CA LEU A 49 2.98 6.93 1.76
C LEU A 49 2.86 8.24 2.56
N LEU A 50 2.85 8.16 3.88
CA LEU A 50 2.70 9.32 4.78
C LEU A 50 4.05 9.86 5.29
N VAL A 51 5.16 9.20 4.94
CA VAL A 51 6.50 9.64 5.34
C VAL A 51 6.87 10.87 4.50
N PRO A 52 7.41 11.96 5.09
CA PRO A 52 7.82 13.14 4.34
C PRO A 52 8.81 12.85 3.21
N LYS A 53 8.70 13.63 2.12
CA LYS A 53 9.63 13.54 0.98
C LYS A 53 11.09 13.77 1.38
N SER A 54 11.35 14.63 2.37
CA SER A 54 12.69 14.87 2.92
C SER A 54 13.30 13.66 3.63
N LEU A 55 12.48 12.69 4.03
CA LEU A 55 12.90 11.42 4.65
C LEU A 55 12.74 10.23 3.68
N GLY A 56 12.53 10.50 2.39
CA GLY A 56 12.42 9.46 1.34
C GLY A 56 11.02 8.85 1.16
N GLY A 57 9.98 9.40 1.78
CA GLY A 57 8.60 8.95 1.56
C GLY A 57 7.84 9.73 0.49
N ALA A 58 6.57 9.38 0.28
CA ALA A 58 5.72 10.05 -0.71
C ALA A 58 5.18 11.40 -0.23
N GLY A 59 5.07 11.60 1.09
CA GLY A 59 4.54 12.81 1.71
C GLY A 59 3.08 13.08 1.34
N LEU A 60 2.28 12.02 1.13
CA LEU A 60 0.87 12.16 0.82
C LEU A 60 0.12 12.74 2.03
N LYS A 61 -0.91 13.53 1.74
CA LYS A 61 -1.81 14.03 2.77
C LYS A 61 -2.85 12.96 3.05
N LYS A 62 -3.20 12.78 4.32
CA LYS A 62 -4.38 11.99 4.70
C LYS A 62 -5.61 12.64 4.06
N ILE A 63 -6.47 11.84 3.44
CA ILE A 63 -7.79 12.27 3.05
C ILE A 63 -8.68 12.08 4.28
N ASP A 64 -9.05 13.17 4.94
CA ASP A 64 -10.04 13.15 6.02
C ASP A 64 -11.44 13.06 5.38
N THR A 65 -11.83 11.87 4.95
CA THR A 65 -13.22 11.65 4.54
C THR A 65 -13.67 10.26 4.94
N VAL A 66 -14.17 10.17 6.17
CA VAL A 66 -15.30 9.28 6.49
C VAL A 66 -16.53 10.17 6.62
N ALA A 67 -17.04 10.66 5.49
CA ALA A 67 -18.49 10.78 5.37
C ALA A 67 -19.00 9.36 5.14
N SER A 68 -19.02 8.58 6.23
CA SER A 68 -20.00 7.52 6.36
C SER A 68 -21.33 8.24 6.56
N ASP A 69 -21.92 8.75 5.48
CA ASP A 69 -23.38 8.90 5.44
C ASP A 69 -23.92 7.47 5.43
N SER A 70 -24.27 7.01 6.62
CA SER A 70 -25.23 5.95 6.89
C SER A 70 -26.38 6.56 7.66
#